data_AF-A0A8T4Z8G2-F1
#
_entry.id   AF-A0A8T4Z8G2-F1
#
_cell.length_a   1.000
_cell.length_b   1.000
_cell.length_c   1.000
_cell.angle_alpha   90.00
_cell.angle_beta   90.00
_cell.angle_gamma   90.00
#
_symmetry.space_group_name_H-M   'P 1'
#
loop_
_entity.id
_entity.type
_entity.pdbx_description
1 polymer ?
#
loop_
_entity_poly.entity_id
_entity_poly.type
_entity_poly.pdbx_seq_one_letter_code
_entity_poly.pdbx_strand_id
1 'polypeptide(L)'
;HYLEHRNIISHEIVFTPPDYVAHLTAKSRFGRMGLSFLNAAKVHSGFVGRLALEVVNLNNERQPITIKKGEPFMHIEFLSRVGNPSPYTGDYMFQYLTDEEVAMYKRILRDRFPGLFEEGFIERMAVRRIKNMEEG
;
A
#
# COMPACT_ATOMS: atom_id res chain seq x y z
N HIS A 1 -6.51 -13.78 -25.41
CA HIS A 1 -6.12 -12.80 -24.39
C HIS A 1 -5.27 -13.52 -23.35
N TYR A 2 -3.96 -13.32 -23.37
CA TYR A 2 -2.97 -14.01 -22.54
C TYR A 2 -2.37 -12.96 -21.59
N LEU A 3 -2.23 -13.32 -20.31
CA LEU A 3 -1.99 -12.47 -19.14
C LEU A 3 -3.27 -11.79 -18.62
N GLU A 4 -3.89 -12.42 -17.63
CA GLU A 4 -4.90 -11.75 -16.81
C GLU A 4 -4.19 -10.88 -15.78
N HIS A 5 -4.12 -9.59 -16.09
CA HIS A 5 -3.74 -8.55 -15.15
C HIS A 5 -4.92 -8.26 -14.22
N ARG A 6 -4.67 -8.18 -12.92
CA ARG A 6 -5.66 -7.74 -11.94
C ARG A 6 -5.07 -6.78 -10.94
N ASN A 7 -5.89 -5.80 -10.63
CA ASN A 7 -5.67 -4.80 -9.60
C ASN A 7 -6.41 -5.25 -8.34
N ILE A 8 -5.70 -5.38 -7.21
CA ILE A 8 -6.28 -5.75 -5.91
C ILE A 8 -5.80 -4.80 -4.82
N ILE A 9 -6.55 -4.73 -3.71
CA ILE A 9 -6.24 -3.86 -2.57
C ILE A 9 -5.96 -4.71 -1.34
N SER A 10 -4.94 -4.35 -0.55
CA SER A 10 -4.69 -4.97 0.76
C SER A 10 -5.85 -4.75 1.73
N HIS A 11 -6.05 -5.69 2.65
CA HIS A 11 -7.05 -5.49 3.70
C HIS A 11 -6.55 -4.48 4.74
N GLU A 12 -5.26 -4.58 5.06
CA GLU A 12 -4.55 -3.81 6.08
C GLU A 12 -4.30 -2.37 5.63
N ILE A 13 -4.44 -1.43 6.57
CA ILE A 13 -3.90 -0.08 6.45
C ILE A 13 -2.43 -0.13 6.84
N VAL A 14 -1.56 0.31 5.95
CA VAL A 14 -0.13 0.44 6.20
C VAL A 14 0.15 1.88 6.57
N PHE A 15 0.70 2.08 7.77
CA PHE A 15 1.43 3.30 8.13
C PHE A 15 2.91 2.96 8.23
N THR A 16 3.73 3.58 7.40
CA THR A 16 5.18 3.46 7.49
C THR A 16 5.70 4.68 8.25
N PRO A 17 6.25 4.53 9.48
CA PRO A 17 6.70 5.68 10.22
C PRO A 17 7.83 6.45 9.49
N PRO A 18 8.05 7.74 9.80
CA PRO A 18 8.93 8.61 9.01
C PRO A 18 10.41 8.19 8.95
N ASP A 19 10.85 7.38 9.91
CA ASP A 19 12.19 6.82 10.07
C ASP A 19 12.32 5.43 9.45
N TYR A 20 11.30 4.94 8.75
CA TYR A 20 11.33 3.67 8.04
C TYR A 20 10.93 3.82 6.57
N VAL A 21 11.43 2.91 5.75
CA VAL A 21 10.81 2.54 4.48
C VAL A 21 10.37 1.09 4.59
N ALA A 22 9.42 0.67 3.77
CA ALA A 22 9.03 -0.74 3.76
C ALA A 22 9.22 -1.36 2.38
N HIS A 23 9.60 -2.63 2.34
CA HIS A 23 9.63 -3.43 1.12
C HIS A 23 8.52 -4.47 1.13
N LEU A 24 7.89 -4.67 -0.02
CA LEU A 24 6.84 -5.67 -0.21
C LEU A 24 7.40 -6.86 -0.97
N THR A 25 7.17 -8.06 -0.45
CA THR A 25 7.53 -9.30 -1.14
C THR A 25 6.35 -10.26 -1.15
N ALA A 26 6.14 -10.92 -2.28
CA ALA A 26 5.13 -11.96 -2.41
C ALA A 26 5.45 -13.15 -1.49
N LYS A 27 4.45 -13.82 -0.93
CA LYS A 27 4.71 -15.12 -0.30
C LYS A 27 5.16 -16.11 -1.36
N SER A 28 6.25 -16.81 -1.06
CA SER A 28 6.93 -17.74 -1.97
C SER A 28 6.02 -18.79 -2.61
N ARG A 29 4.93 -19.21 -1.93
CA ARG A 29 3.92 -20.12 -2.50
C ARG A 29 3.31 -19.57 -3.78
N PHE A 30 2.93 -18.29 -3.83
CA PHE A 30 2.30 -17.69 -5.01
C PHE A 30 3.29 -17.48 -6.15
N GLY A 31 4.53 -17.09 -5.83
CA GLY A 31 5.61 -17.01 -6.83
C GLY A 31 5.86 -18.35 -7.52
N ARG A 32 5.85 -19.47 -6.75
CA ARG A 32 5.98 -20.83 -7.32
C ARG A 32 4.79 -21.27 -8.18
N MET A 33 3.62 -20.67 -8.01
CA MET A 33 2.43 -20.94 -8.83
C MET A 33 2.44 -20.14 -10.14
N GLY A 34 3.41 -19.24 -10.33
CA GLY A 34 3.49 -18.35 -11.48
C GLY A 34 2.78 -17.01 -11.28
N LEU A 35 2.37 -16.65 -10.06
CA LEU A 35 1.82 -15.33 -9.79
C LEU A 35 2.94 -14.31 -9.61
N SER A 36 2.91 -13.22 -10.38
CA SER A 36 3.88 -12.12 -10.31
C SER A 36 3.20 -10.81 -9.94
N PHE A 37 3.97 -9.90 -9.34
CA PHE A 37 3.55 -8.57 -8.91
C PHE A 37 4.28 -7.53 -9.76
N LEU A 38 3.54 -6.58 -10.33
CA LEU A 38 4.09 -5.62 -11.29
C LEU A 38 4.46 -4.28 -10.65
N ASN A 39 3.76 -3.89 -9.58
CA ASN A 39 4.00 -2.61 -8.94
C ASN A 39 5.22 -2.61 -8.01
N ALA A 40 5.83 -1.43 -7.89
CA ALA A 40 7.10 -1.24 -7.19
C ALA A 40 7.04 -1.71 -5.73
N ALA A 41 8.03 -2.52 -5.36
CA ALA A 41 8.17 -3.21 -4.09
C ALA A 41 8.49 -2.31 -2.88
N LYS A 42 8.15 -1.01 -2.88
CA LYS A 42 8.54 -0.07 -1.81
C LYS A 42 7.38 0.82 -1.34
N VAL A 43 7.26 0.97 -0.02
CA VAL A 43 6.37 1.94 0.63
C VAL A 43 7.23 3.04 1.25
N HIS A 44 6.91 4.28 0.93
CA HIS A 44 7.69 5.45 1.36
C HIS A 44 7.49 5.76 2.85
N SER A 45 8.51 6.35 3.48
CA SER A 45 8.44 6.89 4.85
C SER A 45 7.26 7.85 5.00
N GLY A 46 6.50 7.75 6.07
CA GLY A 46 5.34 8.61 6.34
C GLY A 46 4.06 8.27 5.56
N PHE A 47 4.07 7.29 4.66
CA PHE A 47 2.86 6.87 3.95
C PHE A 47 1.81 6.28 4.91
N VAL A 48 0.55 6.65 4.71
CA VAL A 48 -0.62 5.99 5.31
C VAL A 48 -1.58 5.60 4.20
N GLY A 49 -1.98 4.35 4.10
CA GLY A 49 -2.96 3.90 3.11
C GLY A 49 -3.08 2.38 3.03
N ARG A 50 -4.08 1.88 2.33
CA ARG A 50 -4.03 0.47 1.87
C ARG A 50 -3.11 0.38 0.65
N LEU A 51 -2.62 -0.81 0.34
CA LEU A 51 -1.74 -1.05 -0.80
C LEU A 51 -2.57 -1.46 -2.00
N ALA A 52 -2.47 -0.72 -3.10
CA ALA A 52 -2.85 -1.23 -4.42
C ALA A 52 -1.76 -2.20 -4.90
N LEU A 53 -2.14 -3.35 -5.45
CA LEU A 53 -1.26 -4.38 -5.95
C LEU A 53 -1.68 -4.76 -7.36
N GLU A 54 -0.71 -4.71 -8.26
CA GLU A 54 -0.87 -5.14 -9.64
C GLU A 54 -0.35 -6.57 -9.75
N VAL A 55 -1.22 -7.52 -10.04
CA VAL A 55 -0.87 -8.93 -10.12
C VAL A 55 -1.12 -9.50 -11.51
N VAL A 56 -0.26 -10.42 -11.92
CA VAL A 56 -0.38 -11.11 -13.20
C VAL A 56 -0.15 -12.60 -13.03
N ASN A 57 -1.00 -13.41 -13.66
CA ASN A 57 -0.81 -14.85 -13.74
C ASN A 57 0.09 -15.21 -14.93
N LEU A 58 1.32 -15.65 -14.65
CA LEU A 58 2.33 -16.11 -15.61
C LEU A 58 2.40 -17.64 -15.70
N ASN A 59 1.43 -18.37 -15.14
CA ASN A 59 1.42 -19.83 -15.21
C ASN A 59 1.27 -20.30 -16.67
N ASN A 60 2.27 -21.04 -17.17
CA ASN A 60 2.31 -21.55 -18.55
C ASN A 60 1.15 -22.50 -18.89
N GLU A 61 0.67 -23.27 -17.90
CA GLU A 61 -0.46 -24.19 -18.06
C GLU A 61 -1.81 -23.46 -17.98
N ARG A 62 -1.80 -22.13 -17.76
CA ARG A 62 -2.99 -21.27 -17.68
C ARG A 62 -3.97 -21.71 -16.59
N GLN A 63 -3.47 -22.40 -15.57
CA GLN A 63 -4.30 -22.78 -14.43
C GLN A 63 -4.68 -21.52 -13.64
N PRO A 64 -5.97 -21.34 -13.27
CA PRO A 64 -6.38 -20.23 -12.44
C PRO A 64 -5.77 -20.35 -11.04
N ILE A 65 -5.25 -19.25 -10.52
CA ILE A 65 -4.73 -19.17 -9.16
C ILE A 65 -5.82 -18.61 -8.26
N THR A 66 -6.31 -19.43 -7.33
CA THR A 66 -7.32 -18.99 -6.36
C THR A 66 -6.64 -18.38 -5.14
N ILE A 67 -7.01 -17.14 -4.80
CA ILE A 67 -6.59 -16.45 -3.58
C ILE A 67 -7.85 -16.16 -2.77
N LYS A 68 -7.91 -16.64 -1.53
CA LYS A 68 -9.09 -16.40 -0.67
C LYS A 68 -8.98 -15.04 0.02
N LYS A 69 -10.13 -14.42 0.29
CA LYS A 69 -10.17 -13.20 1.12
C LYS A 69 -9.55 -13.49 2.49
N GLY A 70 -8.64 -12.63 2.93
CA GLY A 70 -7.92 -12.78 4.21
C GLY A 70 -6.79 -13.81 4.20
N GLU A 71 -6.52 -14.46 3.06
CA GLU A 71 -5.36 -15.33 2.94
C GLU A 71 -4.08 -14.49 2.94
N PRO A 72 -3.08 -14.83 3.79
CA PRO A 72 -1.83 -14.09 3.81
C PRO A 72 -1.20 -14.08 2.42
N PHE A 73 -1.05 -12.89 1.85
CA PHE A 73 -0.69 -12.73 0.44
C PHE A 73 0.77 -12.28 0.24
N MET A 74 1.24 -11.37 1.10
CA MET A 74 2.57 -10.77 1.03
C MET A 74 3.25 -10.74 2.41
N HIS A 75 4.53 -10.41 2.40
CA HIS A 75 5.28 -9.93 3.54
C HIS A 75 5.64 -8.46 3.33
N ILE A 76 5.72 -7.74 4.44
CA ILE A 76 6.23 -6.38 4.50
C ILE A 76 7.45 -6.37 5.42
N GLU A 77 8.55 -5.83 4.94
CA GLU A 77 9.81 -5.70 5.68
C GLU A 77 10.08 -4.23 5.92
N PHE A 78 10.27 -3.83 7.19
CA PHE A 78 10.60 -2.45 7.53
C PHE A 78 12.11 -2.28 7.63
N LEU A 79 12.64 -1.26 6.96
CA LEU A 79 14.04 -0.89 6.97
C LEU A 79 14.18 0.49 7.57
N SER A 80 15.03 0.64 8.59
CA SER A 80 15.34 1.95 9.16
C SER A 80 16.03 2.83 8.12
N ARG A 81 15.57 4.08 8.02
CA ARG A 81 16.12 5.12 7.15
C ARG A 81 17.00 6.04 7.98
N VAL A 82 18.25 6.18 7.58
CA VAL A 82 19.19 7.11 8.21
C VAL A 82 19.04 8.51 7.61
N GLY A 83 19.11 9.54 8.45
CA GLY A 83 19.05 10.95 8.07
C GLY A 83 17.74 11.64 8.45
N ASN A 84 17.58 12.89 8.01
CA ASN A 84 16.40 13.68 8.36
C ASN A 84 15.11 13.05 7.79
N PRO A 85 14.04 12.93 8.59
CA PRO A 85 12.73 12.47 8.12
C PRO A 85 12.25 13.28 6.91
N SER A 86 11.77 12.58 5.89
CA SER A 86 11.13 13.17 4.71
C SER A 86 9.88 12.35 4.43
N PRO A 87 8.73 12.70 5.04
CA PRO A 87 7.51 11.93 4.91
C PRO A 87 6.94 12.02 3.51
N TYR A 88 6.14 11.03 3.15
CA TYR A 88 5.47 10.93 1.87
C TYR A 88 4.49 12.09 1.67
N THR A 89 4.67 12.80 0.55
CA THR A 89 3.86 13.96 0.15
C THR A 89 3.14 13.76 -1.19
N GLY A 90 2.99 12.50 -1.63
CA GLY A 90 2.34 12.18 -2.90
C GLY A 90 0.83 11.96 -2.79
N ASP A 91 0.19 11.79 -3.94
CA ASP A 91 -1.28 11.80 -4.07
C ASP A 91 -1.98 10.53 -3.56
N TYR A 92 -1.22 9.46 -3.28
CA TYR A 92 -1.78 8.20 -2.79
C TYR A 92 -1.93 8.14 -1.26
N MET A 93 -1.69 9.25 -0.57
CA MET A 93 -1.90 9.35 0.87
C MET A 93 -3.38 9.10 1.19
N PHE A 94 -3.63 8.24 2.17
CA PHE A 94 -4.94 7.75 2.61
C PHE A 94 -5.73 6.94 1.57
N GLN A 95 -5.10 6.42 0.51
CA GLN A 95 -5.82 5.64 -0.49
C GLN A 95 -6.58 4.45 0.13
N TYR A 96 -7.82 4.29 -0.32
CA TYR A 96 -8.79 3.27 0.06
C TYR A 96 -9.14 3.24 1.55
N LEU A 97 -8.95 4.33 2.30
CA LEU A 97 -9.43 4.45 3.67
C LEU A 97 -10.86 5.01 3.72
N THR A 98 -11.64 4.52 4.68
CA THR A 98 -12.93 5.09 5.06
C THR A 98 -12.74 6.44 5.75
N ASP A 99 -13.81 7.25 5.84
CA ASP A 99 -13.72 8.56 6.50
C ASP A 99 -13.35 8.45 7.99
N GLU A 100 -13.81 7.39 8.67
CA GLU A 100 -13.45 7.10 10.07
C GLU A 100 -11.96 6.76 10.24
N GLU A 101 -11.43 5.90 9.36
CA GLU A 101 -10.01 5.53 9.37
C GLU A 101 -9.12 6.74 9.08
N VAL A 102 -9.51 7.58 8.12
CA VAL A 102 -8.79 8.83 7.83
C VAL A 102 -8.79 9.75 9.06
N ALA A 103 -9.94 9.96 9.70
CA ALA A 103 -10.02 10.80 10.90
C ALA A 103 -9.11 10.27 12.02
N MET A 104 -9.06 8.95 12.20
CA MET A 104 -8.18 8.30 13.17
C MET A 104 -6.70 8.57 12.86
N TYR A 105 -6.25 8.33 11.62
CA TYR A 105 -4.85 8.51 11.26
C TYR A 105 -4.43 9.98 11.24
N LYS A 106 -5.30 10.90 10.80
CA LYS A 106 -5.03 12.35 10.91
C LYS A 106 -4.68 12.76 12.33
N ARG A 107 -5.48 12.30 13.31
CA ARG A 107 -5.23 12.54 14.73
C ARG A 107 -3.88 11.96 15.17
N ILE A 108 -3.58 10.71 14.79
CA ILE A 108 -2.29 10.07 15.12
C ILE A 108 -1.12 10.87 14.55
N LEU A 109 -1.18 11.27 13.29
CA LEU A 109 -0.11 12.00 12.62
C LEU A 109 0.15 13.35 13.30
N ARG A 110 -0.91 14.11 13.59
CA ARG A 110 -0.81 15.41 14.28
C ARG A 110 -0.27 15.27 15.70
N ASP A 111 -0.80 14.33 16.47
CA ASP A 111 -0.50 14.22 17.90
C ASP A 111 0.87 13.56 18.17
N ARG A 112 1.31 12.64 17.29
CA ARG A 112 2.55 11.87 17.48
C ARG A 112 3.74 12.38 16.65
N PHE A 113 3.48 13.15 15.59
CA PHE A 113 4.52 13.68 14.70
C PHE A 113 4.31 15.18 14.44
N PRO A 114 4.29 16.02 15.50
CA PRO A 114 3.99 17.44 15.38
C PRO A 114 5.02 18.14 14.49
N GLY A 115 4.53 18.95 13.55
CA GLY A 115 5.36 19.74 12.62
C GLY A 115 6.03 18.95 11.50
N LEU A 116 5.92 17.62 11.49
CA LEU A 116 6.54 16.78 10.45
C LEU A 116 5.67 16.66 9.20
N PHE A 117 4.34 16.57 9.38
CA PHE A 117 3.37 16.56 8.30
C PHE A 117 2.71 17.94 8.20
N GLU A 118 2.72 18.55 7.02
CA GLU A 118 2.01 19.81 6.78
C GLU A 118 0.50 19.58 6.94
N GLU A 119 -0.15 20.32 7.83
CA GLU A 119 -1.58 20.16 8.10
C GLU A 119 -2.43 20.40 6.84
N GLY A 120 -2.10 21.44 6.06
CA GLY A 120 -2.74 21.70 4.78
C GLY A 120 -2.62 20.53 3.80
N PHE A 121 -1.48 19.85 3.75
CA PHE A 121 -1.30 18.66 2.92
C PHE A 121 -2.19 17.50 3.39
N ILE A 122 -2.20 17.21 4.70
CA ILE A 122 -3.00 16.14 5.29
C ILE A 122 -4.50 16.36 5.02
N GLU A 123 -4.99 17.58 5.19
CA GLU A 123 -6.38 17.93 4.89
C GLU A 123 -6.72 17.78 3.40
N ARG A 124 -5.85 18.28 2.51
CA ARG A 124 -6.04 18.15 1.06
C ARG A 124 -6.11 16.67 0.65
N MET A 125 -5.21 15.84 1.15
CA MET A 125 -5.17 14.42 0.83
C MET A 125 -6.36 13.66 1.41
N ALA A 126 -6.79 13.97 2.64
CA ALA A 126 -7.99 13.36 3.22
C ALA A 126 -9.23 13.54 2.35
N VAL A 127 -9.38 14.72 1.73
CA VAL A 127 -10.50 15.05 0.83
C VAL A 127 -10.32 14.43 -0.56
N ARG A 128 -9.12 14.49 -1.14
CA ARG A 128 -8.84 14.06 -2.51
C ARG A 128 -8.48 12.58 -2.67
N ARG A 129 -8.36 11.83 -1.57
CA ARG A 129 -7.93 10.43 -1.60
C ARG A 129 -8.77 9.59 -2.56
N ILE A 130 -8.11 8.59 -3.14
CA ILE A 130 -8.77 7.54 -3.91
C ILE A 130 -9.57 6.68 -2.92
N LYS A 131 -10.89 6.55 -3.12
CA LYS A 131 -11.76 5.76 -2.23
C LYS A 131 -11.97 4.32 -2.72
N ASN A 132 -12.01 4.12 -4.03
CA ASN A 132 -12.25 2.83 -4.68
C ASN A 132 -11.23 2.62 -5.80
N MET A 133 -10.94 1.37 -6.14
CA MET A 133 -10.12 1.07 -7.32
C MET A 133 -10.92 1.41 -8.58
N GLU A 134 -10.30 2.13 -9.52
CA GLU A 134 -10.87 2.22 -10.86
C GLU A 134 -10.71 0.86 -11.55
N GLU A 135 -11.80 0.35 -12.13
CA GLU A 135 -11.76 -0.83 -12.99
C GLU A 135 -11.05 -0.43 -14.29
N GLY A 136 -9.77 -0.82 -14.41
CA GLY A 136 -8.98 -0.70 -15.64
C GLY A 136 -9.21 -1.86 -16.59
#